data_AF-A0A497JK42-F1
#
_entry.id   AF-A0A497JK42-F1
#
_cell.length_a   1.000
_cell.length_b   1.000
_cell.length_c   1.000
_cell.angle_alpha   90.00
_cell.angle_beta   90.00
_cell.angle_gamma   90.00
#
_symmetry.space_group_name_H-M   'P 1'
#
loop_
_entity.id
_entity.type
_entity.pdbx_description
1 polymer ?
#
loop_
_entity_poly.entity_id
_entity_poly.type
_entity_poly.pdbx_seq_one_letter_code
_entity_poly.pdbx_strand_id
1 'polypeptide(L)'
;MPYKILEFLMRNPHTVYTPKRLSEELCDPRVDSIRRALNRLVRRGFIKRVSRGKFKYPLESGSVISDVKMITLVDKIITLLMKDCRIPDNVKNREILMEKIKEALLEIKWR
;
A
#
# COMPACT_ATOMS: atom_id res chain seq x y z
N MET A 1 21.23 -2.67 14.34
CA MET A 1 20.03 -3.46 14.71
C MET A 1 18.72 -2.87 14.17
N PRO A 2 18.35 -1.60 14.44
CA PRO A 2 17.09 -1.04 13.92
C PRO A 2 16.97 -1.07 12.38
N TYR A 3 18.07 -0.86 11.67
CA TYR A 3 18.12 -0.91 10.21
C TYR A 3 17.75 -2.30 9.64
N LYS A 4 18.33 -3.38 10.19
CA LYS A 4 18.02 -4.76 9.76
C LYS A 4 16.55 -5.12 9.96
N ILE A 5 15.96 -4.68 11.07
CA ILE A 5 14.53 -4.88 11.36
C ILE A 5 13.66 -4.12 10.34
N LEU A 6 14.02 -2.86 10.04
CA LEU A 6 13.28 -2.05 9.06
C LEU A 6 13.33 -2.70 7.66
N GLU A 7 14.52 -3.08 7.20
CA GLU A 7 14.71 -3.71 5.88
C GLU A 7 13.91 -5.01 5.76
N PHE A 8 13.92 -5.85 6.80
CA PHE A 8 13.13 -7.08 6.83
C PHE A 8 11.61 -6.82 6.73
N LEU A 9 11.11 -5.81 7.46
CA LEU A 9 9.71 -5.43 7.42
C LEU A 9 9.31 -4.83 6.05
N MET A 10 10.21 -4.08 5.39
CA MET A 10 10.00 -3.56 4.04
C MET A 10 9.81 -4.67 3.00
N ARG A 11 10.57 -5.77 3.13
CA ARG A 11 10.43 -6.95 2.25
C ARG A 11 9.14 -7.74 2.50
N ASN A 12 8.50 -7.55 3.64
CA ASN A 12 7.29 -8.27 4.06
C ASN A 12 6.18 -7.30 4.51
N PRO A 13 5.74 -6.35 3.66
CA PRO A 13 5.01 -5.18 4.13
C PRO A 13 3.56 -5.48 4.54
N HIS A 14 3.01 -6.61 4.10
CA HIS A 14 1.67 -7.09 4.45
C HIS A 14 1.62 -7.89 5.75
N THR A 15 2.78 -8.30 6.28
CA THR A 15 2.84 -9.21 7.42
C THR A 15 2.97 -8.46 8.74
N VAL A 16 2.21 -8.91 9.75
CA VAL A 16 2.31 -8.39 11.12
C VAL A 16 3.26 -9.25 11.94
N TYR A 17 4.19 -8.60 12.62
CA TYR A 17 5.22 -9.25 13.42
C TYR A 17 5.15 -8.86 14.90
N THR A 18 5.48 -9.83 15.75
CA THR A 18 5.77 -9.62 17.17
C THR A 18 7.28 -9.63 17.39
N PRO A 19 7.81 -9.09 18.52
CA PRO A 19 9.23 -9.17 18.82
C PRO A 19 9.77 -10.61 18.87
N LYS A 20 8.96 -11.58 19.36
CA LYS A 20 9.33 -13.00 19.40
C LYS A 20 9.45 -13.58 18.00
N ARG A 21 8.46 -13.34 17.14
CA ARG A 21 8.51 -13.81 15.75
C ARG A 21 9.70 -13.19 14.98
N LEU A 22 9.97 -11.89 15.16
CA LEU A 22 11.14 -11.26 14.55
C LEU A 22 12.47 -11.81 15.08
N SER A 23 12.51 -12.25 16.33
CA SER A 23 13.69 -12.90 16.92
C SER A 23 14.00 -14.22 16.21
N GLU A 24 12.96 -15.01 15.93
CA GLU A 24 13.06 -16.27 15.17
C GLU A 24 13.47 -16.01 13.71
N GLU A 25 12.80 -15.08 13.01
CA GLU A 25 13.03 -14.78 11.59
C GLU A 25 14.41 -14.14 11.32
N LEU A 26 14.92 -13.36 12.26
CA LEU A 26 16.24 -12.71 12.14
C LEU A 26 17.37 -13.52 12.78
N CYS A 27 17.06 -14.70 13.33
CA CYS A 27 17.99 -15.51 14.13
C CYS A 27 18.72 -14.70 15.22
N ASP A 28 18.04 -13.74 15.86
CA ASP A 28 18.60 -12.92 16.96
C ASP A 28 17.84 -13.22 18.27
N PRO A 29 18.46 -13.86 19.27
CA PRO A 29 17.78 -14.27 20.50
C PRO A 29 17.36 -13.10 21.41
N ARG A 30 17.78 -11.85 21.12
CA ARG A 30 17.58 -10.69 22.02
C ARG A 30 16.24 -10.01 21.78
N VAL A 31 15.16 -10.67 22.18
CA VAL A 31 13.77 -10.19 22.03
C VAL A 31 13.55 -8.76 22.56
N ASP A 32 14.14 -8.41 23.71
CA ASP A 32 13.98 -7.07 24.30
C ASP A 32 14.72 -5.98 23.53
N SER A 33 15.84 -6.32 22.88
CA SER A 33 16.56 -5.41 21.98
C SER A 33 15.71 -5.12 20.75
N ILE A 34 15.11 -6.16 20.16
CA ILE A 34 14.18 -6.05 19.03
C ILE A 34 12.96 -5.21 19.42
N ARG A 35 12.36 -5.46 20.59
CA ARG A 35 11.24 -4.67 21.11
C ARG A 35 11.59 -3.18 21.24
N ARG A 36 12.76 -2.86 21.81
CA ARG A 36 13.25 -1.48 21.93
C ARG A 36 13.50 -0.86 20.56
N ALA A 37 14.05 -1.60 19.61
CA ALA A 37 14.26 -1.13 18.24
C ALA A 37 12.94 -0.85 17.51
N LEU A 38 11.96 -1.75 17.56
CA LEU A 38 10.63 -1.56 17.00
C LEU A 38 9.93 -0.32 17.57
N ASN A 39 9.99 -0.13 18.89
CA ASN A 39 9.42 1.06 19.52
C ASN A 39 10.10 2.35 19.05
N ARG A 40 11.42 2.35 18.83
CA ARG A 40 12.14 3.49 18.25
C ARG A 40 11.71 3.76 16.81
N LEU A 41 11.55 2.72 15.99
CA LEU A 41 11.10 2.86 14.60
C LEU A 41 9.66 3.39 14.52
N VAL A 42 8.76 2.94 15.40
CA VAL A 42 7.40 3.48 15.52
C VAL A 42 7.41 4.96 15.90
N ARG A 43 8.18 5.34 16.94
CA ARG A 43 8.26 6.74 17.37
C ARG A 43 8.79 7.68 16.27
N ARG A 44 9.61 7.16 15.37
CA ARG A 44 10.16 7.91 14.22
C ARG A 44 9.31 7.80 12.96
N GLY A 45 8.16 7.12 13.00
CA GLY A 45 7.24 7.01 11.87
C GLY A 45 7.63 6.00 10.79
N PHE A 46 8.72 5.25 10.94
CA PHE A 46 9.18 4.30 9.90
C PHE A 46 8.34 3.04 9.81
N ILE A 47 7.70 2.63 10.92
CA ILE A 47 6.84 1.44 10.98
C ILE A 47 5.56 1.75 11.76
N LYS A 48 4.48 0.99 11.53
CA LYS A 48 3.20 1.17 12.23
C LYS A 48 3.02 0.11 13.32
N ARG A 49 2.56 0.54 14.50
CA ARG A 49 2.04 -0.38 15.52
C ARG A 49 0.56 -0.65 15.24
N VAL A 50 0.19 -1.90 15.05
CA VAL A 50 -1.22 -2.30 14.78
C VAL A 50 -1.99 -2.49 16.07
N SER A 51 -1.36 -3.12 17.07
CA SER A 51 -1.87 -3.25 18.43
C SER A 51 -0.70 -3.48 19.40
N ARG A 52 -0.97 -3.61 20.70
CA ARG A 52 0.08 -3.80 21.72
C ARG A 52 0.97 -5.00 21.35
N GLY A 53 2.26 -4.75 21.13
CA GLY A 53 3.25 -5.77 20.78
C GLY A 53 3.21 -6.28 19.34
N LYS A 54 2.38 -5.71 18.46
CA LYS A 54 2.24 -6.09 17.04
C LYS A 54 2.61 -4.93 16.12
N PHE A 55 3.51 -5.17 15.17
CA PHE A 55 4.12 -4.16 14.30
C PHE A 55 4.05 -4.59 12.83
N LYS A 56 3.96 -3.63 11.92
CA LYS A 56 4.06 -3.86 10.47
C LYS A 56 4.74 -2.70 9.78
N TYR A 57 5.28 -2.93 8.60
CA TYR A 57 5.65 -1.82 7.72
C TYR A 57 4.38 -1.08 7.28
N PRO A 58 4.36 0.26 7.27
CA PRO A 58 3.28 1.00 6.65
C PRO A 58 3.34 0.69 5.15
N LEU A 59 2.43 -0.16 4.70
CA LEU A 59 1.90 0.02 3.37
C LEU A 59 1.35 1.44 3.36
N GLU A 60 1.78 2.29 2.44
CA GLU A 60 1.09 3.55 2.18
C GLU A 60 -0.33 3.23 1.71
N SER A 61 -1.21 2.90 2.65
CA SER A 61 -2.62 2.66 2.41
C SER A 61 -3.37 3.99 2.47
N GLY A 62 -2.81 5.07 1.88
CA GLY A 62 -3.42 6.39 2.03
C GLY A 62 -2.60 7.62 1.64
N SER A 63 -1.80 7.59 0.57
CA SER A 63 -1.63 8.84 -0.18
C SER A 63 -2.68 8.84 -1.27
N VAL A 64 -3.60 9.80 -1.22
CA VAL A 64 -4.40 10.24 -2.37
C VAL A 64 -3.60 10.02 -3.66
N ILE A 65 -4.21 9.46 -4.71
CA ILE A 65 -3.57 9.39 -6.02
C ILE A 65 -3.11 10.83 -6.31
N SER A 66 -1.80 11.08 -6.32
CA SER A 66 -1.31 12.43 -6.58
C SER A 66 -1.84 12.89 -7.93
N ASP A 67 -2.08 14.19 -8.11
CA ASP A 67 -2.63 14.72 -9.36
C ASP A 67 -1.87 14.20 -10.59
N VAL A 68 -0.54 14.09 -10.47
CA VAL A 68 0.33 13.50 -11.50
C VAL A 68 0.01 12.02 -11.77
N LYS A 69 -0.16 11.19 -10.73
CA LYS A 69 -0.53 9.78 -10.88
C LYS A 69 -1.95 9.63 -11.44
N MET A 70 -2.85 10.56 -11.10
CA MET A 70 -4.24 10.57 -11.57
C MET A 70 -4.29 10.89 -13.06
N ILE A 71 -3.59 11.94 -13.49
CA ILE A 71 -3.42 12.29 -14.91
C ILE A 71 -2.82 11.11 -15.68
N THR A 72 -1.76 10.49 -15.14
CA THR A 72 -1.12 9.32 -15.79
C THR A 72 -2.07 8.13 -15.91
N LEU A 73 -2.94 7.91 -14.92
CA LEU A 73 -3.97 6.86 -14.96
C LEU A 73 -5.04 7.17 -16.01
N VAL A 74 -5.49 8.42 -16.08
CA VAL A 74 -6.45 8.88 -17.10
C VAL A 74 -5.87 8.71 -18.50
N ASP A 75 -4.62 9.11 -18.74
CA ASP A 75 -3.96 8.97 -20.03
C ASP A 75 -3.82 7.51 -20.46
N LYS A 76 -3.52 6.61 -19.51
CA LYS A 76 -3.48 5.16 -19.77
C LYS A 76 -4.86 4.63 -20.15
N ILE A 77 -5.91 5.03 -19.44
CA ILE A 77 -7.28 4.63 -19.74
C ILE A 77 -7.68 5.12 -21.15
N ILE A 78 -7.41 6.39 -21.48
CA ILE A 78 -7.69 6.93 -22.82
C ILE A 78 -6.94 6.14 -23.89
N THR A 79 -5.65 5.85 -23.67
CA THR A 79 -4.83 5.09 -24.61
C THR A 79 -5.40 3.70 -24.86
N LEU A 80 -5.77 2.96 -23.80
CA LEU A 80 -6.37 1.63 -23.91
C LEU A 80 -7.69 1.70 -24.71
N LEU A 81 -8.54 2.68 -24.40
CA LEU A 81 -9.85 2.82 -25.05
C LEU A 81 -9.72 3.16 -26.54
N MET A 82 -8.79 4.04 -26.91
CA MET A 82 -8.61 4.46 -28.30
C MET A 82 -7.82 3.44 -29.14
N LYS A 83 -6.74 2.87 -28.59
CA LYS A 83 -5.87 1.95 -29.35
C LYS A 83 -6.38 0.52 -29.35
N ASP A 84 -6.75 0.01 -28.19
CA ASP A 84 -7.07 -1.41 -28.03
C ASP A 84 -8.56 -1.67 -28.23
N CYS A 85 -9.41 -0.78 -27.71
CA CYS A 85 -10.87 -0.91 -27.86
C CYS A 85 -11.44 -0.17 -29.09
N ARG A 86 -10.64 0.67 -29.76
CA ARG A 86 -11.04 1.51 -30.91
C ARG A 86 -12.28 2.38 -30.63
N ILE A 87 -12.47 2.79 -29.38
CA ILE A 87 -13.57 3.65 -28.97
C ILE A 87 -13.22 5.08 -29.37
N PRO A 88 -14.03 5.75 -30.21
CA PRO A 88 -13.79 7.13 -30.61
C PRO A 88 -13.87 8.06 -29.40
N ASP A 89 -12.90 8.96 -29.28
CA ASP A 89 -12.86 9.96 -28.22
C ASP A 89 -13.83 11.12 -28.52
N ASN A 90 -15.09 10.96 -28.11
CA ASN A 90 -16.12 12.00 -28.19
C ASN A 90 -16.88 12.15 -26.86
N VAL A 91 -17.54 13.30 -26.70
CA VAL A 91 -18.21 13.69 -25.45
C VAL A 91 -19.19 12.62 -24.96
N LYS A 92 -20.01 12.06 -25.85
CA LYS A 92 -21.01 11.05 -25.52
C LYS A 92 -20.38 9.74 -25.02
N ASN A 93 -19.30 9.27 -25.65
CA ASN A 93 -18.59 8.07 -25.23
C ASN A 93 -17.88 8.27 -23.88
N ARG A 94 -17.36 9.46 -23.62
CA ARG A 94 -16.78 9.81 -22.30
C ARG A 94 -17.84 9.77 -21.20
N GLU A 95 -19.02 10.31 -21.45
CA GLU A 95 -20.15 10.28 -20.51
C GLU A 95 -20.57 8.84 -20.16
N ILE A 96 -20.79 8.01 -21.19
CA ILE A 96 -21.18 6.59 -21.01
C ILE A 96 -20.11 5.83 -20.23
N LEU A 97 -18.83 6.03 -20.55
CA LEU A 97 -17.72 5.40 -19.84
C LEU A 97 -17.70 5.79 -18.37
N MET A 98 -17.86 7.07 -18.06
CA MET A 98 -17.87 7.57 -16.68
C MET A 98 -19.03 7.00 -15.88
N GLU A 99 -20.20 6.85 -16.49
CA GLU A 99 -21.36 6.20 -15.88
C GLU A 99 -21.08 4.72 -15.58
N LYS A 100 -20.53 3.97 -16.55
CA LYS A 100 -20.18 2.56 -16.36
C LYS A 100 -19.08 2.33 -15.34
N ILE A 101 -18.09 3.22 -15.25
CA ILE A 101 -17.06 3.18 -14.20
C ILE A 101 -17.71 3.40 -12.83
N LYS A 102 -18.63 4.37 -12.70
CA LYS A 102 -19.35 4.61 -11.44
C LYS A 102 -20.16 3.39 -11.02
N GLU A 103 -20.89 2.77 -11.94
CA GLU A 103 -21.62 1.52 -11.69
C GLU A 103 -20.66 0.42 -11.19
N ALA A 104 -19.56 0.17 -11.90
CA ALA A 104 -18.57 -0.84 -11.52
C ALA A 104 -17.95 -0.57 -10.13
N LEU A 105 -17.66 0.69 -9.80
CA LEU A 105 -17.11 1.06 -8.49
C LEU A 105 -18.11 0.85 -7.34
N LEU A 106 -19.41 0.98 -7.61
CA LEU A 106 -20.48 0.70 -6.64
C LEU A 106 -20.67 -0.80 -6.39
N GLU A 107 -20.39 -1.64 -7.38
CA GLU A 107 -20.46 -3.10 -7.25
C GLU A 107 -19.31 -3.70 -6.44
N ILE A 108 -18.18 -2.99 -6.31
CA ILE A 108 -17.04 -3.44 -5.54
C ILE A 108 -17.39 -3.38 -4.05
N LYS A 109 -17.39 -4.54 -3.37
CA LYS A 109 -17.44 -4.60 -1.89
C LYS A 109 -16.09 -4.18 -1.32
N TRP A 110 -15.93 -2.90 -1.07
CA TRP A 110 -14.79 -2.34 -0.35
C TRP A 110 -14.78 -2.90 1.10
N ARG A 111 -13.80 -3.76 1.41
CA ARG A 111 -13.56 -4.33 2.75
C ARG A 111 -12.55 -3.52 3.54
#